data_AF-X0WAR1-F1
#
_entry.id   AF-X0WAR1-F1
#
_cell.length_a   1.000
_cell.length_b   1.000
_cell.length_c   1.000
_cell.angle_alpha   90.00
_cell.angle_beta   90.00
_cell.angle_gamma   90.00
#
_symmetry.space_group_name_H-M   'P 1'
#
loop_
_entity.id
_entity.type
_entity.pdbx_description
1 polymer ?
#
loop_
_entity_poly.entity_id
_entity_poly.type
_entity_poly.pdbx_seq_one_letter_code
_entity_poly.pdbx_strand_id
1 'polypeptide(L)' 'AVGEKFDPNIHEAEEEIATDKFPAGIIAEEIRTGYTLNDKLLRPALVKVSREVKKDDKLNSKS' A
#
# COMPACT_ATOMS: atom_id res chain seq x y z
N ALA A 1 0.32 9.34 -2.36
CA ALA A 1 0.26 8.04 -3.05
C ALA A 1 -1.01 7.22 -2.76
N VAL A 2 -1.73 7.46 -1.64
CA VAL A 2 -2.97 6.71 -1.33
C VAL A 2 -3.99 6.79 -2.47
N GLY A 3 -4.52 5.64 -2.89
CA GLY A 3 -5.45 5.50 -4.01
C GLY A 3 -4.78 5.25 -5.37
N GLU A 4 -3.46 5.35 -5.46
CA GLU A 4 -2.71 5.06 -6.69
C GLU A 4 -2.30 3.58 -6.77
N LYS A 5 -1.98 3.11 -7.98
CA LYS A 5 -1.47 1.75 -8.17
C LYS A 5 -0.08 1.62 -7.54
N PHE A 6 0.14 0.52 -6.83
CA PHE A 6 1.47 0.21 -6.32
C PHE A 6 2.47 0.05 -7.48
N ASP A 7 3.64 0.66 -7.33
CA ASP A 7 4.73 0.61 -8.30
C ASP A 7 6.04 0.33 -7.54
N PRO A 8 6.61 -0.88 -7.66
CA PRO A 8 7.83 -1.26 -6.93
C PRO A 8 9.07 -0.44 -7.32
N ASN A 9 9.03 0.32 -8.42
CA ASN A 9 10.15 1.19 -8.80
C ASN A 9 10.25 2.43 -7.91
N ILE A 10 9.13 2.87 -7.31
CA ILE A 10 9.05 4.12 -6.54
C ILE A 10 8.37 3.93 -5.16
N HIS A 11 7.86 2.75 -4.89
CA HIS A 11 7.18 2.37 -3.66
C HIS A 11 7.79 1.12 -3.04
N GLU A 12 7.86 1.10 -1.71
CA GLU A 12 8.26 -0.04 -0.90
C GLU A 12 7.03 -0.48 -0.09
N ALA A 13 6.58 -1.72 -0.30
CA ALA A 13 5.42 -2.25 0.41
C ALA A 13 5.86 -2.84 1.75
N GLU A 14 5.38 -2.26 2.86
CA GLU A 14 5.61 -2.80 4.20
C GLU A 14 4.72 -4.03 4.45
N GLU A 15 3.43 -3.93 4.14
CA GLU A 15 2.48 -5.02 4.26
C GLU A 15 1.32 -4.90 3.26
N GLU A 16 0.61 -6.01 3.06
CA GLU A 16 -0.67 -6.02 2.35
C GLU A 16 -1.86 -6.01 3.32
N ILE A 17 -2.75 -5.04 3.18
CA ILE A 17 -3.95 -4.92 4.03
C ILE A 17 -5.21 -5.39 3.31
N ALA A 18 -5.98 -6.24 3.97
CA ALA A 18 -7.31 -6.59 3.53
C ALA A 18 -8.23 -5.37 3.67
N THR A 19 -8.76 -4.89 2.55
CA THR A 19 -9.71 -3.77 2.55
C THR A 19 -10.68 -3.88 1.39
N ASP A 20 -11.91 -3.43 1.61
CA ASP A 20 -12.95 -3.22 0.60
C ASP A 20 -12.97 -1.79 0.05
N LYS A 21 -12.13 -0.90 0.60
CA LYS A 21 -12.04 0.51 0.18
C LYS A 21 -11.35 0.69 -1.17
N PHE A 22 -10.42 -0.21 -1.50
CA PHE A 22 -9.64 -0.14 -2.74
C PHE A 22 -9.56 -1.52 -3.40
N PRO A 23 -9.55 -1.62 -4.75
CA PRO A 23 -9.21 -2.84 -5.46
C PRO A 23 -7.83 -3.36 -5.06
N ALA A 24 -7.55 -4.66 -5.23
CA ALA A 24 -6.24 -5.22 -4.93
C ALA A 24 -5.11 -4.57 -5.77
N GLY A 25 -3.96 -4.34 -5.15
CA GLY A 25 -2.79 -3.73 -5.79
C GLY A 25 -2.77 -2.19 -5.78
N ILE A 26 -3.64 -1.56 -5.00
CA ILE A 26 -3.71 -0.12 -4.81
C ILE A 26 -3.07 0.26 -3.47
N ILE A 27 -2.42 1.41 -3.41
CA ILE A 27 -1.86 1.93 -2.16
C ILE A 27 -3.02 2.33 -1.26
N ALA A 28 -3.20 1.58 -0.17
CA ALA A 28 -4.29 1.80 0.76
C ALA A 28 -3.89 2.74 1.91
N GLU A 29 -2.60 2.78 2.25
CA GLU A 29 -2.04 3.68 3.25
C GLU A 29 -0.61 4.07 2.87
N GLU A 30 -0.24 5.33 3.11
CA GLU A 30 1.14 5.81 2.98
C GLU A 30 1.71 6.05 4.37
N ILE A 31 2.71 5.26 4.74
CA ILE A 31 3.35 5.29 6.07
C ILE A 31 4.45 6.34 6.08
N ARG A 32 5.18 6.44 4.96
CA ARG A 32 6.29 7.39 4.81
C ARG A 32 6.42 7.86 3.37
N THR A 33 6.39 9.17 3.16
CA THR A 33 6.56 9.76 1.84
C THR A 33 7.94 9.47 1.24
N GLY A 34 7.95 9.10 -0.04
CA GLY A 34 9.15 8.92 -0.84
C GLY A 34 9.74 10.24 -1.31
N TYR A 35 10.97 10.24 -1.80
CA TYR A 35 11.63 11.44 -2.30
C TYR A 35 12.36 11.17 -3.61
N THR A 36 12.19 12.09 -4.55
CA THR A 36 12.90 12.17 -5.82
C THR A 36 13.59 13.52 -5.93
N LEU A 37 14.84 13.54 -6.39
CA LEU A 37 15.59 14.77 -6.66
C LEU A 37 16.12 14.72 -8.08
N ASN A 38 15.72 15.67 -8.93
CA ASN A 38 16.13 15.73 -10.35
C ASN A 38 15.96 14.37 -11.04
N ASP A 39 14.76 13.79 -10.94
CA ASP A 39 14.39 12.48 -11.50
C ASP A 39 15.15 11.26 -10.92
N LYS A 40 16.06 11.49 -9.97
CA LYS A 40 16.72 10.42 -9.23
C LYS A 40 15.88 10.05 -8.00
N LEU A 41 15.44 8.79 -7.94
CA LEU A 41 14.83 8.25 -6.73
C LEU A 41 15.87 8.20 -5.61
N LEU A 42 15.62 8.96 -4.55
CA LEU A 42 16.47 8.97 -3.35
C LEU A 42 15.99 7.94 -2.34
N ARG A 43 14.66 7.81 -2.20
CA ARG A 43 14.02 6.85 -1.31
C ARG A 43 12.61 6.53 -1.82
N PRO A 44 12.22 5.25 -1.94
CA PRO A 44 10.84 4.90 -2.23
C PRO A 44 9.89 5.36 -1.11
N ALA A 45 8.61 5.55 -1.41
CA ALA A 45 7.61 5.75 -0.37
C ALA A 45 7.29 4.42 0.30
N LEU A 46 7.22 4.40 1.63
CA LEU A 46 6.82 3.22 2.39
C LEU A 46 5.29 3.20 2.50
N VAL A 47 4.67 2.12 2.00
CA VAL A 47 3.23 2.05 1.80
C VAL A 47 2.65 0.70 2.23
N LYS A 48 1.34 0.69 2.48
CA LYS A 48 0.54 -0.54 2.59
C LYS A 48 -0.29 -0.72 1.33
N VAL A 49 -0.29 -1.93 0.78
CA VAL A 49 -0.99 -2.23 -0.47
C VAL A 49 -2.29 -2.98 -0.16
N SER A 50 -3.39 -2.63 -0.82
CA SER A 50 -4.64 -3.33 -0.69
C SER A 50 -4.54 -4.73 -1.28
N ARG A 51 -5.15 -5.69 -0.59
CA ARG A 51 -5.43 -7.03 -1.10
C ARG A 51 -6.89 -7.37 -0.88
N GLU A 52 -7.34 -8.44 -1.54
CA GLU A 52 -8.68 -8.96 -1.34
C GLU A 52 -8.92 -9.35 0.13
N VAL A 53 -10.11 -9.03 0.63
CA VAL A 53 -10.57 -9.45 1.95
C VAL A 53 -10.91 -10.94 1.89
N LYS A 54 -10.12 -11.78 2.55
CA LYS A 54 -10.39 -13.20 2.66
C LYS A 54 -11.37 -13.46 3.82
N LYS A 55 -11.99 -14.64 3.84
CA LYS A 55 -12.95 -15.03 4.91
C LYS A 55 -12.31 -14.93 6.30
N ASP A 56 -11.03 -15.26 6.40
CA ASP A 56 -10.30 -15.27 7.66
C ASP A 56 -10.09 -13.85 8.23
N ASP A 57 -9.94 -12.84 7.36
CA ASP A 57 -9.81 -11.43 7.78
C ASP A 57 -11.09 -10.92 8.46
N LYS A 58 -12.26 -11.40 8.04
CA LYS A 58 -13.57 -11.02 8.62
C LYS A 58 -13.84 -11.65 9.98
N LEU A 59 -13.12 -12.71 10.34
CA LEU A 59 -13.27 -13.39 11.63
C LEU A 59 -12.47 -12.66 12.72
N ASN A 60 -11.30 -12.11 12.37
CA ASN A 60 -10.44 -11.38 13.30
C ASN A 60 -10.94 -9.97 13.68
N SER A 61 -11.87 -9.37 12.92
CA SER A 61 -12.39 -8.02 13.23
C SER A 61 -13.57 -8.02 14.23
N LYS A 62 -13.95 -9.18 14.78
CA LYS A 62 -15.12 -9.37 15.68
C LYS A 62 -14.76 -9.82 17.10
N SER A 63 -13.49 -9.77 17.50
CA SER A 63 -13.04 -10.05 18.88
C SER A 63 -12.72 -8.77 19.64
#